data_AF-A0A2E7CRP9-F1
#
_entry.id   AF-A0A2E7CRP9-F1
#
_cell.length_a   1.000
_cell.length_b   1.000
_cell.length_c   1.000
_cell.angle_alpha   90.00
_cell.angle_beta   90.00
_cell.angle_gamma   90.00
#
_symmetry.space_group_name_H-M   'P 1'
#
loop_
_entity.id
_entity.type
_entity.pdbx_description
1 polymer ?
#
loop_
_entity_poly.entity_id
_entity_poly.type
_entity_poly.pdbx_seq_one_letter_code
_entity_poly.pdbx_strand_id
1 'polypeptide(L)'
;MEFFSKIFYGNTITDWCIALCILLGSFIITKLFYWLFANVIKKITSKTKTTLDDVLVDKLEKPIIYFILILGYWISIHWLNSSDWAENILPNLEKIASLALFINITSVISKVVDALFSEVVMPITEKTEGEFDDQLIPVIRKGIRAIIWILGIIVSLDNVGFDIAAMIAGLGIGGLALALAAQDSVKNIFAGIMIFLDKPFKMRDRIQISGFDGIVEEVGIRSTRIRTLEGRIVTIPNCTFTDNSVINVTSQPALKIKLNLGLTYDTDENQMQKALDIIGEIVSENSSIVEENYFAGFNQFGDFSLNILFIYYIKPDAHWLDSQTVISKEVLKRFNAENLEFAFPTQTIFKKEIK
;
A
#
# COMPACT_ATOMS: atom_id res chain seq x y z
N MET A 1 38.15 2.93 67.75
CA MET A 1 37.55 3.88 66.78
C MET A 1 38.55 4.34 65.71
N GLU A 2 39.86 4.25 65.91
CA GLU A 2 40.88 4.73 64.95
C GLU A 2 40.97 3.97 63.61
N PHE A 3 40.46 2.74 63.52
CA PHE A 3 40.47 1.98 62.27
C PHE A 3 39.55 2.60 61.21
N PHE A 4 38.35 3.04 61.60
CA PHE A 4 37.33 3.57 60.70
C PHE A 4 37.65 4.96 60.13
N SER A 5 38.56 5.68 60.78
CA SER A 5 39.07 6.98 60.34
C SER A 5 40.33 6.88 59.48
N LYS A 6 40.88 5.67 59.22
CA LYS A 6 42.00 5.52 58.30
C LYS A 6 41.57 5.90 56.89
N ILE A 7 42.38 6.72 56.24
CA ILE A 7 42.17 7.17 54.87
C ILE A 7 42.81 6.15 53.93
N PHE A 8 42.02 5.59 53.03
CA PHE A 8 42.44 4.68 51.98
C PHE A 8 41.96 5.24 50.65
N TYR A 9 42.90 5.56 49.76
CA TYR A 9 42.60 6.26 48.51
C TYR A 9 41.70 7.48 48.73
N GLY A 10 42.12 8.39 49.61
CA GLY A 10 41.44 9.67 49.88
C GLY A 10 40.03 9.58 50.50
N ASN A 11 39.56 8.37 50.83
CA ASN A 11 38.28 8.12 51.48
C ASN A 11 38.48 7.40 52.80
N THR A 12 37.63 7.64 53.79
CA THR A 12 37.73 6.89 55.04
C THR A 12 37.27 5.45 54.82
N ILE A 13 37.74 4.51 55.64
CA ILE A 13 37.21 3.13 55.65
C ILE A 13 35.67 3.15 55.86
N THR A 14 35.16 4.15 56.58
CA THR A 14 33.71 4.36 56.75
C THR A 14 33.01 4.65 55.42
N ASP A 15 33.57 5.51 54.57
CA ASP A 15 32.97 5.87 53.27
C ASP A 15 32.93 4.67 52.32
N TRP A 16 33.99 3.86 52.30
CA TRP A 16 34.04 2.60 51.56
C TRP A 16 33.00 1.60 52.08
N CYS A 17 32.84 1.49 53.40
CA CYS A 17 31.80 0.66 54.00
C CYS A 17 30.39 1.15 53.63
N ILE A 18 30.14 2.47 53.62
CA ILE A 18 28.83 3.02 53.24
C ILE A 18 28.55 2.77 51.75
N ALA A 19 29.51 3.02 50.86
CA ALA A 19 29.37 2.71 49.43
C ALA A 19 29.05 1.22 49.20
N LEU A 20 29.79 0.32 49.87
CA LEU A 20 29.53 -1.11 49.81
C LEU A 20 28.13 -1.46 50.37
N CYS A 21 27.71 -0.83 51.45
CA CYS A 21 26.37 -0.99 52.01
C CYS A 21 25.27 -0.50 51.05
N ILE A 22 25.48 0.60 50.32
CA ILE A 22 24.54 1.09 49.29
C ILE A 22 24.44 0.06 48.16
N LEU A 23 25.57 -0.44 47.67
CA LEU A 23 25.60 -1.46 46.62
C LEU A 23 24.89 -2.75 47.05
N LEU A 24 25.23 -3.29 48.23
CA LEU A 24 24.57 -4.48 48.81
C LEU A 24 23.09 -4.22 49.09
N GLY A 25 22.75 -3.01 49.56
CA GLY A 25 21.38 -2.55 49.76
C GLY A 25 20.57 -2.58 48.46
N SER A 26 21.15 -2.22 47.32
CA SER A 26 20.47 -2.29 46.02
C SER A 26 20.07 -3.72 45.63
N PHE A 27 20.85 -4.74 46.02
CA PHE A 27 20.47 -6.15 45.83
C PHE A 27 19.31 -6.56 46.73
N ILE A 28 19.24 -6.03 47.96
CA ILE A 28 18.12 -6.26 48.88
C ILE A 28 16.86 -5.58 48.34
N ILE A 29 16.95 -4.33 47.89
CA ILE A 29 15.86 -3.59 47.24
C ILE A 29 15.39 -4.34 46.00
N THR A 30 16.31 -4.89 45.21
CA THR A 30 15.97 -5.74 44.05
C THR A 30 15.16 -6.97 44.45
N LYS A 31 15.57 -7.69 45.51
CA LYS A 31 14.79 -8.83 46.04
C LYS A 31 13.41 -8.40 46.53
N LEU A 32 13.31 -7.24 47.19
CA LEU A 32 12.03 -6.67 47.62
C LEU A 32 11.15 -6.32 46.42
N PHE A 33 11.70 -5.68 45.38
CA PHE A 33 10.97 -5.36 44.15
C PHE A 33 10.52 -6.62 43.42
N TYR A 34 11.36 -7.65 43.35
CA TYR A 34 10.97 -8.95 42.78
C TYR A 34 9.78 -9.56 43.55
N TRP A 35 9.85 -9.54 44.88
CA TRP A 35 8.74 -10.00 45.74
C TRP A 35 7.47 -9.16 45.53
N LEU A 36 7.58 -7.83 45.42
CA LEU A 36 6.45 -6.93 45.15
C LEU A 36 5.83 -7.19 43.77
N PHE A 37 6.66 -7.37 42.74
CA PHE A 37 6.19 -7.70 41.39
C PHE A 37 5.42 -9.02 41.38
N ALA A 38 5.99 -10.06 41.98
CA ALA A 38 5.39 -11.39 42.03
C ALA A 38 4.10 -11.46 42.85
N ASN A 39 4.04 -10.80 44.01
CA ASN A 39 2.96 -11.00 44.97
C ASN A 39 1.89 -9.89 44.98
N VAL A 40 2.25 -8.67 44.56
CA VAL A 40 1.35 -7.52 44.59
C VAL A 40 0.96 -7.10 43.19
N ILE A 41 1.93 -6.71 42.36
CA ILE A 41 1.67 -6.09 41.05
C ILE A 41 0.97 -7.08 40.11
N LYS A 42 1.50 -8.30 39.96
CA LYS A 42 0.88 -9.36 39.14
C LYS A 42 -0.54 -9.73 39.61
N LYS A 43 -0.82 -9.62 40.92
CA LYS A 43 -2.15 -9.92 41.50
C LYS A 43 -3.16 -8.79 41.30
N ILE A 44 -2.69 -7.56 41.08
CA ILE A 44 -3.53 -6.40 40.79
C ILE A 44 -3.85 -6.38 39.30
N THR A 45 -2.86 -6.57 38.43
CA THR A 45 -3.05 -6.52 36.97
C THR A 45 -3.91 -7.67 36.46
N SER A 46 -3.83 -8.85 37.09
CA SER A 46 -4.71 -9.98 36.76
C SER A 46 -6.20 -9.72 37.06
N LYS A 47 -6.54 -8.60 37.69
CA LYS A 47 -7.92 -8.16 37.93
C LYS A 47 -8.40 -7.10 36.94
N THR A 48 -7.53 -6.62 36.07
CA THR A 48 -7.85 -5.66 35.03
C THR A 48 -8.58 -6.35 33.87
N LYS A 49 -9.30 -5.58 33.06
CA LYS A 49 -10.04 -6.10 31.90
C LYS A 49 -9.17 -6.37 30.67
N THR A 50 -7.96 -5.81 30.64
CA THR A 50 -7.01 -5.91 29.53
C THR A 50 -5.97 -6.99 29.84
N THR A 51 -5.41 -7.63 28.81
CA THR A 51 -4.27 -8.58 28.97
C THR A 51 -2.92 -7.88 28.78
N LEU A 52 -2.94 -6.66 28.24
CA LEU A 52 -1.75 -5.88 27.91
C LEU A 52 -0.96 -5.45 29.15
N ASP A 53 -1.64 -5.09 30.23
CA ASP A 53 -1.00 -4.74 31.50
C ASP A 53 -0.31 -5.93 32.15
N ASP A 54 -0.90 -7.13 32.11
CA ASP A 54 -0.27 -8.35 32.59
C ASP A 54 1.03 -8.67 31.84
N VAL A 55 1.00 -8.58 30.50
CA VAL A 55 2.16 -8.84 29.64
C VAL A 55 3.24 -7.76 29.80
N LEU A 56 2.85 -6.49 29.94
CA LEU A 56 3.81 -5.42 30.23
C LEU A 56 4.48 -5.62 31.58
N VAL A 57 3.73 -5.96 32.63
CA VAL A 57 4.27 -6.20 33.97
C VAL A 57 5.29 -7.33 33.95
N ASP A 58 4.99 -8.43 33.27
CA ASP A 58 5.93 -9.56 33.15
C ASP A 58 7.20 -9.17 32.37
N LYS A 59 7.05 -8.43 31.27
CA LYS A 59 8.19 -8.01 30.44
C LYS A 59 9.06 -6.93 31.11
N LEU A 60 8.45 -6.04 31.91
CA LEU A 60 9.11 -4.91 32.58
C LEU A 60 9.75 -5.27 33.93
N GLU A 61 9.44 -6.43 34.50
CA GLU A 61 10.04 -6.92 35.75
C GLU A 61 11.58 -6.90 35.70
N LYS A 62 12.19 -7.54 34.70
CA LYS A 62 13.66 -7.60 34.56
C LYS A 62 14.30 -6.22 34.31
N PRO A 63 13.78 -5.37 33.39
CA PRO A 63 14.33 -4.03 33.19
C PRO A 63 14.32 -3.16 34.44
N ILE A 64 13.24 -3.21 35.23
CA ILE A 64 13.14 -2.44 36.48
C ILE A 64 14.18 -2.92 37.50
N ILE A 65 14.41 -4.23 37.61
CA ILE A 65 15.49 -4.80 38.43
C ILE A 65 16.85 -4.24 38.02
N TYR A 66 17.17 -4.29 36.72
CA TYR A 66 18.43 -3.74 36.22
C TYR A 66 18.54 -2.23 36.48
N PHE A 67 17.46 -1.47 36.33
CA PHE A 67 17.43 -0.04 36.63
C PHE A 67 17.78 0.24 38.11
N ILE A 68 17.22 -0.53 39.05
CA ILE A 68 17.53 -0.42 40.48
C ILE A 68 19.00 -0.73 40.76
N LEU A 69 19.55 -1.77 40.13
CA LEU A 69 20.96 -2.13 40.29
C LEU A 69 21.89 -1.05 39.71
N ILE A 70 21.56 -0.50 38.54
CA ILE A 70 22.30 0.61 37.90
C ILE A 70 22.27 1.85 38.78
N LEU A 71 21.09 2.20 39.33
CA LEU A 71 20.92 3.33 40.23
C LEU A 71 21.70 3.13 41.53
N GLY A 72 21.65 1.93 42.12
CA GLY A 72 22.43 1.58 43.31
C GLY A 72 23.94 1.67 43.08
N TYR A 73 24.41 1.19 41.93
CA TYR A 73 25.79 1.36 41.50
C TYR A 73 26.17 2.84 41.33
N TRP A 74 25.33 3.63 40.65
CA TRP A 74 25.55 5.06 40.44
C TRP A 74 25.64 5.83 41.75
N ILE A 75 24.70 5.62 42.68
CA ILE A 75 24.74 6.24 44.02
C ILE A 75 25.98 5.77 44.79
N SER A 76 26.33 4.48 44.71
CA SER A 76 27.50 3.92 45.40
C SER A 76 28.81 4.56 44.94
N ILE A 77 28.99 4.82 43.65
CA ILE A 77 30.24 5.42 43.14
C ILE A 77 30.33 6.91 43.47
N HIS A 78 29.21 7.65 43.46
CA HIS A 78 29.17 9.08 43.83
C HIS A 78 29.22 9.35 45.33
N TRP A 79 29.03 8.33 46.17
CA TRP A 79 29.22 8.45 47.62
C TRP A 79 30.71 8.62 48.00
N LEU A 80 31.61 8.06 47.19
CA LEU A 80 33.05 8.15 47.42
C LEU A 80 33.56 9.54 47.03
N ASN A 81 34.38 10.12 47.88
CA ASN A 81 34.91 11.47 47.78
C ASN A 81 35.98 11.59 46.67
N SER A 82 35.99 12.75 46.01
CA SER A 82 36.84 13.11 44.87
C SER A 82 38.30 13.24 45.28
N SER A 83 39.01 12.12 45.30
CA SER A 83 40.46 12.05 45.49
C SER A 83 41.13 11.71 44.16
N ASP A 84 42.46 11.81 44.07
CA ASP A 84 43.23 11.71 42.81
C ASP A 84 42.92 10.46 41.96
N TRP A 85 42.52 9.34 42.58
CA TRP A 85 42.10 8.14 41.83
C TRP A 85 40.70 8.28 41.23
N ALA A 86 39.79 8.99 41.91
CA ALA A 86 38.42 9.21 41.47
C ALA A 86 38.41 10.07 40.20
N GLU A 87 39.31 11.07 40.08
CA GLU A 87 39.43 11.88 38.86
C GLU A 87 39.73 11.05 37.60
N ASN A 88 40.49 9.96 37.74
CA ASN A 88 40.89 9.11 36.62
C ASN A 88 39.94 7.92 36.38
N ILE A 89 39.27 7.42 37.43
CA ILE A 89 38.48 6.17 37.38
C ILE A 89 36.97 6.45 37.33
N LEU A 90 36.48 7.44 38.08
CA LEU A 90 35.04 7.74 38.19
C LEU A 90 34.38 8.01 36.83
N PRO A 91 34.98 8.77 35.88
CA PRO A 91 34.38 9.00 34.57
C PRO A 91 34.16 7.70 33.76
N ASN A 92 35.06 6.72 33.90
CA ASN A 92 34.91 5.42 33.23
C ASN A 92 33.81 4.56 33.89
N LEU A 93 33.67 4.64 35.21
CA LEU A 93 32.60 3.98 35.95
C LEU A 93 31.23 4.59 35.62
N GLU A 94 31.15 5.91 35.49
CA GLU A 94 29.95 6.64 35.04
C GLU A 94 29.57 6.27 33.60
N LYS A 95 30.55 6.17 32.70
CA LYS A 95 30.35 5.68 31.32
C LYS A 95 29.78 4.26 31.29
N ILE A 96 30.23 3.37 32.17
CA ILE A 96 29.66 2.01 32.28
C ILE A 96 28.20 2.07 32.78
N ALA A 97 27.91 2.91 33.79
CA ALA A 97 26.54 3.10 34.28
C ALA A 97 25.61 3.66 33.20
N SER A 98 26.05 4.69 32.48
CA SER A 98 25.27 5.33 31.42
C SER A 98 25.01 4.34 30.28
N LEU A 99 26.04 3.61 29.83
CA LEU A 99 25.88 2.56 28.81
C LEU A 99 24.85 1.50 29.24
N ALA A 100 24.95 1.01 30.47
CA ALA A 100 24.02 0.03 31.02
C ALA A 100 22.59 0.59 31.09
N LEU A 101 22.43 1.87 31.44
CA LEU A 101 21.14 2.56 31.50
C LEU A 101 20.50 2.68 30.11
N PHE A 102 21.23 3.16 29.11
CA PHE A 102 20.69 3.31 27.75
C PHE A 102 20.36 1.96 27.10
N ILE A 103 21.16 0.92 27.33
CA ILE A 103 20.84 -0.45 26.91
C ILE A 103 19.57 -0.95 27.63
N ASN A 104 19.42 -0.64 28.93
CA ASN A 104 18.22 -1.00 29.67
C ASN A 104 16.97 -0.30 29.11
N ILE A 105 17.03 1.02 28.86
CA ILE A 105 15.95 1.80 28.24
C ILE A 105 15.61 1.22 26.86
N THR A 106 16.61 0.91 26.04
CA THR A 106 16.41 0.28 24.72
C THR A 106 15.69 -1.06 24.86
N SER A 107 16.07 -1.89 25.83
CA SER A 107 15.38 -3.14 26.12
C SER A 107 13.94 -2.91 26.59
N VAL A 108 13.65 -1.86 27.37
CA VAL A 108 12.29 -1.49 27.77
C VAL A 108 11.46 -1.18 26.53
N ILE A 109 11.93 -0.28 25.67
CA ILE A 109 11.24 0.14 24.44
C ILE A 109 10.97 -1.09 23.55
N SER A 110 11.99 -1.93 23.31
CA SER A 110 11.83 -3.15 22.51
C SER A 110 10.77 -4.10 23.08
N LYS A 111 10.71 -4.24 24.42
CA LYS A 111 9.75 -5.13 25.08
C LYS A 111 8.34 -4.58 25.10
N VAL A 112 8.17 -3.26 25.23
CA VAL A 112 6.88 -2.59 25.10
C VAL A 112 6.34 -2.78 23.69
N VAL A 113 7.17 -2.57 22.66
CA VAL A 113 6.81 -2.85 21.28
C VAL A 113 6.43 -4.32 21.10
N ASP A 114 7.19 -5.25 21.66
CA ASP A 114 6.85 -6.67 21.63
C ASP A 114 5.54 -7.02 22.34
N ALA A 115 5.16 -6.29 23.39
CA ALA A 115 3.87 -6.45 24.06
C ALA A 115 2.73 -5.91 23.21
N LEU A 116 2.92 -4.76 22.57
CA LEU A 116 1.94 -4.21 21.61
C LEU A 116 1.72 -5.17 20.44
N PHE A 117 2.80 -5.74 19.89
CA PHE A 117 2.66 -6.75 18.84
C PHE A 117 1.89 -7.98 19.31
N SER A 118 2.18 -8.51 20.51
CA SER A 118 1.51 -9.73 20.97
C SER A 118 0.06 -9.54 21.36
N GLU A 119 -0.27 -8.41 21.99
CA GLU A 119 -1.60 -8.19 22.60
C GLU A 119 -2.55 -7.36 21.73
N VAL A 120 -2.01 -6.52 20.84
CA VAL A 120 -2.81 -5.65 19.97
C VAL A 120 -2.81 -6.18 18.55
N VAL A 121 -1.63 -6.49 17.99
CA VAL A 121 -1.52 -6.81 16.56
C VAL A 121 -1.93 -8.26 16.26
N MET A 122 -1.39 -9.26 16.96
CA MET A 122 -1.71 -10.67 16.68
C MET A 122 -3.21 -11.03 16.83
N PRO A 123 -3.94 -10.56 17.87
CA PRO A 123 -5.36 -10.91 18.02
C PRO A 123 -6.27 -10.24 16.98
N ILE A 124 -5.81 -9.16 16.34
CA ILE A 124 -6.51 -8.55 15.21
C ILE A 124 -6.34 -9.43 13.99
N THR A 125 -5.14 -9.99 13.78
CA THR A 125 -4.82 -10.74 12.57
C THR A 125 -5.39 -12.14 12.58
N GLU A 126 -5.46 -12.79 13.74
CA GLU A 126 -6.19 -14.07 13.91
C GLU A 126 -7.69 -13.97 13.59
N LYS A 127 -8.27 -12.77 13.62
CA LYS A 127 -9.68 -12.52 13.25
C LYS A 127 -9.86 -12.24 11.75
N THR A 128 -8.76 -12.15 11.00
CA THR A 128 -8.74 -11.89 9.56
C THR A 128 -8.34 -13.19 8.88
N GLU A 129 -9.12 -13.69 7.93
CA GLU A 129 -8.87 -14.98 7.24
C GLU A 129 -7.65 -14.95 6.27
N GLY A 130 -6.76 -13.98 6.40
CA GLY A 130 -5.66 -13.76 5.47
C GLY A 130 -4.38 -14.48 5.87
N GLU A 131 -4.00 -15.55 5.16
CA GLU A 131 -2.68 -16.23 5.29
C GLU A 131 -1.47 -15.28 5.14
N PHE A 132 -1.69 -14.09 4.56
CA PHE A 132 -0.68 -13.07 4.32
C PHE A 132 -0.25 -12.34 5.60
N ASP A 133 -1.17 -12.15 6.56
CA ASP A 133 -0.89 -11.40 7.79
C ASP A 133 0.06 -12.17 8.71
N ASP A 134 -0.11 -13.49 8.77
CA ASP A 134 0.67 -14.41 9.60
C ASP A 134 2.16 -14.47 9.22
N GLN A 135 2.47 -14.23 7.93
CA GLN A 135 3.86 -14.23 7.45
C GLN A 135 4.52 -12.85 7.52
N LEU A 136 3.77 -11.77 7.27
CA LEU A 136 4.31 -10.41 7.27
C LEU A 136 4.57 -9.86 8.67
N ILE A 137 3.67 -10.13 9.62
CA ILE A 137 3.77 -9.56 10.97
C ILE A 137 5.05 -9.96 11.69
N PRO A 138 5.50 -11.23 11.66
CA PRO A 138 6.79 -11.60 12.23
C PRO A 138 7.96 -10.86 11.59
N VAL A 139 7.92 -10.59 10.28
CA VAL A 139 8.97 -9.86 9.56
C VAL A 139 9.00 -8.40 9.99
N ILE A 140 7.84 -7.73 10.03
CA ILE A 140 7.73 -6.34 10.47
C ILE A 140 8.19 -6.20 11.92
N ARG A 141 7.76 -7.11 12.81
CA ARG A 141 8.17 -7.13 14.21
C ARG A 141 9.69 -7.27 14.37
N LYS A 142 10.31 -8.19 13.63
CA LYS A 142 11.77 -8.36 13.62
C LYS A 142 12.48 -7.12 13.09
N GLY A 143 11.97 -6.49 12.03
CA GLY A 143 12.51 -5.26 11.46
C GLY A 143 12.47 -4.08 12.43
N ILE A 144 11.32 -3.82 13.06
CA ILE A 144 11.18 -2.76 14.07
C ILE A 144 12.10 -3.02 15.26
N ARG A 145 12.17 -4.27 15.74
CA ARG A 145 13.10 -4.64 16.82
C ARG A 145 14.55 -4.36 16.42
N ALA A 146 14.96 -4.72 15.21
CA ALA A 146 16.31 -4.45 14.73
C ALA A 146 16.61 -2.94 14.70
N ILE A 147 15.67 -2.13 14.21
CA ILE A 147 15.80 -0.65 14.19
C ILE A 147 15.96 -0.10 15.62
N ILE A 148 15.11 -0.53 16.57
CA ILE A 148 15.18 -0.10 17.97
C ILE A 148 16.56 -0.40 18.57
N TRP A 149 17.09 -1.62 18.36
CA TRP A 149 18.39 -2.00 18.90
C TRP A 149 19.55 -1.27 18.22
N ILE A 150 19.51 -1.08 16.90
CA ILE A 150 20.53 -0.32 16.17
C ILE A 150 20.59 1.11 16.70
N LEU A 151 19.44 1.79 16.81
CA LEU A 151 19.37 3.16 17.34
C LEU A 151 19.78 3.21 18.81
N GLY A 152 19.33 2.26 19.63
CA GLY A 152 19.67 2.17 21.04
C GLY A 152 21.17 2.00 21.27
N ILE A 153 21.85 1.17 20.48
CA ILE A 153 23.31 0.99 20.52
C ILE A 153 24.02 2.30 20.16
N ILE A 154 23.58 2.98 19.10
CA ILE A 154 24.18 4.25 18.67
C ILE A 154 24.07 5.31 19.75
N VAL A 155 22.88 5.51 20.31
CA VAL A 155 22.65 6.47 21.40
C VAL A 155 23.48 6.11 22.64
N SER A 156 23.60 4.80 22.94
CA SER A 156 24.42 4.33 24.07
C SER A 156 25.90 4.65 23.88
N LEU A 157 26.43 4.49 22.66
CA LEU A 157 27.83 4.79 22.33
C LEU A 157 28.12 6.29 22.35
N ASP A 158 27.22 7.12 21.82
CA ASP A 158 27.32 8.58 21.82
C ASP A 158 27.46 9.14 23.25
N ASN A 159 26.63 8.64 24.17
CA ASN A 159 26.67 9.04 25.58
C ASN A 159 27.97 8.69 26.30
N VAL A 160 28.75 7.73 25.78
CA VAL A 160 30.05 7.33 26.33
C VAL A 160 31.21 8.11 25.69
N GLY A 161 30.90 8.96 24.70
CA GLY A 161 31.83 9.84 24.00
C GLY A 161 32.45 9.23 22.74
N PHE A 162 31.83 8.19 22.17
CA PHE A 162 32.22 7.69 20.84
C PHE A 162 31.68 8.62 19.76
N ASP A 163 32.50 8.92 18.75
CA ASP A 163 32.03 9.62 17.56
C ASP A 163 31.15 8.67 16.71
N ILE A 164 29.85 8.90 16.74
CA ILE A 164 28.86 8.12 16.00
C ILE A 164 28.58 8.67 14.59
N ALA A 165 29.25 9.75 14.16
CA ALA A 165 29.00 10.38 12.86
C ALA A 165 29.19 9.39 11.71
N ALA A 166 30.25 8.56 11.75
CA ALA A 166 30.50 7.52 10.76
C ALA A 166 29.41 6.44 10.75
N MET A 167 28.88 6.06 11.93
CA MET A 167 27.81 5.07 12.05
C MET A 167 26.48 5.61 11.49
N ILE A 168 26.13 6.85 11.84
CA ILE A 168 24.94 7.53 11.30
C ILE A 168 25.08 7.68 9.78
N ALA A 169 26.23 8.12 9.28
CA ALA A 169 26.47 8.25 7.84
C ALA A 169 26.32 6.91 7.11
N GLY A 170 26.90 5.83 7.66
CA GLY A 170 26.76 4.48 7.13
C GLY A 170 25.31 3.98 7.11
N LEU A 171 24.55 4.22 8.18
CA LEU A 171 23.12 3.91 8.23
C LEU A 171 22.29 4.76 7.27
N GLY A 172 22.66 6.03 7.07
CA GLY A 172 22.00 6.90 6.09
C GLY A 172 22.14 6.35 4.68
N ILE A 173 23.36 5.95 4.29
CA ILE A 173 23.62 5.35 2.97
C ILE A 173 22.92 3.97 2.86
N GLY A 174 23.01 3.13 3.89
CA GLY A 174 22.34 1.83 3.91
C GLY A 174 20.82 1.94 3.86
N GLY A 175 20.25 2.92 4.56
CA GLY A 175 18.82 3.25 4.55
C GLY A 175 18.35 3.76 3.20
N LEU A 176 19.16 4.62 2.54
CA LEU A 176 18.88 5.05 1.17
C LEU A 176 18.87 3.88 0.19
N ALA A 177 19.85 2.98 0.28
CA ALA A 177 19.91 1.78 -0.56
C ALA A 177 18.67 0.88 -0.35
N LEU A 178 18.26 0.67 0.90
CA LEU A 178 17.05 -0.08 1.22
C LEU A 178 15.78 0.61 0.71
N ALA A 179 15.69 1.94 0.83
CA ALA A 179 14.56 2.72 0.34
C ALA A 179 14.43 2.65 -1.20
N LEU A 180 15.54 2.72 -1.92
CA LEU A 180 15.58 2.54 -3.37
C LEU A 180 15.16 1.11 -3.77
N ALA A 181 15.63 0.09 -3.04
CA ALA A 181 15.23 -1.29 -3.29
C ALA A 181 13.73 -1.54 -3.01
N ALA A 182 13.15 -0.83 -2.03
CA ALA A 182 11.74 -0.95 -1.68
C ALA A 182 10.81 -0.02 -2.49
N GLN A 183 11.36 0.86 -3.32
CA GLN A 183 10.63 1.93 -4.00
C GLN A 183 9.41 1.43 -4.77
N ASP A 184 9.56 0.37 -5.57
CA ASP A 184 8.47 -0.18 -6.38
C ASP A 184 7.35 -0.79 -5.53
N SER A 185 7.70 -1.40 -4.40
CA SER A 185 6.70 -1.96 -3.48
C SER A 185 5.85 -0.85 -2.87
N VAL A 186 6.50 0.22 -2.40
CA VAL A 186 5.82 1.40 -1.84
C VAL A 186 4.97 2.09 -2.90
N LYS A 187 5.49 2.27 -4.12
CA LYS A 187 4.77 2.87 -5.25
C LYS A 187 3.47 2.11 -5.56
N ASN A 188 3.52 0.78 -5.57
CA ASN A 188 2.34 -0.05 -5.82
C ASN A 188 1.28 0.04 -4.72
N ILE A 189 1.69 0.13 -3.46
CA ILE A 189 0.76 0.30 -2.33
C ILE A 189 0.02 1.64 -2.46
N PHE A 190 0.76 2.74 -2.70
CA PHE A 190 0.15 4.06 -2.88
C PHE A 190 -0.78 4.09 -4.11
N ALA A 191 -0.39 3.47 -5.21
CA ALA A 191 -1.25 3.37 -6.38
C ALA A 191 -2.54 2.59 -6.10
N GLY A 192 -2.46 1.50 -5.30
CA GLY A 192 -3.65 0.76 -4.86
C GLY A 192 -4.62 1.62 -4.04
N ILE A 193 -4.09 2.44 -3.14
CA ILE A 193 -4.90 3.41 -2.36
C ILE A 193 -5.55 4.43 -3.29
N MET A 194 -4.82 4.97 -4.27
CA MET A 194 -5.36 5.94 -5.23
C MET A 194 -6.49 5.35 -6.09
N ILE A 195 -6.36 4.10 -6.56
CA ILE A 195 -7.44 3.41 -7.27
C ILE A 195 -8.72 3.37 -6.42
N PHE A 196 -8.59 3.14 -5.11
CA PHE A 196 -9.74 3.10 -4.20
C PHE A 196 -10.35 4.49 -3.94
N LEU A 197 -9.52 5.54 -3.85
CA LEU A 197 -9.97 6.91 -3.59
C LEU A 197 -10.59 7.56 -4.83
N ASP A 198 -9.88 7.53 -5.95
CA ASP A 198 -10.28 8.22 -7.19
C ASP A 198 -11.30 7.39 -8.00
N LYS A 199 -11.32 6.07 -7.79
CA LYS A 199 -12.24 5.11 -8.44
C LYS A 199 -12.32 5.29 -9.97
N PRO A 200 -11.18 5.28 -10.70
CA PRO A 200 -11.20 5.30 -12.17
C PRO A 200 -11.95 4.09 -12.76
N PHE A 201 -12.01 3.00 -12.00
CA PHE A 201 -12.82 1.83 -12.25
C PHE A 201 -13.20 1.17 -10.92
N LYS A 202 -14.16 0.26 -10.97
CA LYS A 202 -14.63 -0.53 -9.83
C LYS A 202 -14.48 -2.01 -10.13
N MET A 203 -14.60 -2.80 -9.07
CA MET A 203 -14.78 -4.24 -9.18
C MET A 203 -15.91 -4.56 -10.15
N ARG A 204 -15.69 -5.54 -11.03
CA ARG A 204 -16.59 -5.97 -12.11
C ARG A 204 -16.74 -4.99 -13.28
N ASP A 205 -16.05 -3.86 -13.30
CA ASP A 205 -15.95 -3.05 -14.51
C ASP A 205 -15.06 -3.78 -15.54
N ARG A 206 -15.41 -3.66 -16.82
CA ARG A 206 -14.54 -4.01 -17.94
C ARG A 206 -13.65 -2.81 -18.23
N ILE A 207 -12.34 -3.04 -18.22
CA ILE A 207 -11.33 -2.02 -18.47
C ILE A 207 -10.37 -2.46 -19.57
N GLN A 208 -9.77 -1.47 -20.23
CA GLN A 208 -8.63 -1.67 -21.13
C GLN A 208 -7.41 -0.91 -20.61
N ILE A 209 -6.30 -1.63 -20.46
CA ILE A 209 -5.04 -1.08 -19.96
C ILE A 209 -3.86 -1.89 -20.52
N SER A 210 -2.81 -1.20 -20.98
CA SER A 210 -1.54 -1.81 -21.42
C SER A 210 -1.70 -3.00 -22.38
N GLY A 211 -2.67 -2.93 -23.29
CA GLY A 211 -2.97 -3.98 -24.27
C GLY A 211 -3.86 -5.12 -23.77
N PHE A 212 -4.25 -5.13 -22.50
CA PHE A 212 -5.21 -6.07 -21.95
C PHE A 212 -6.63 -5.49 -21.96
N ASP A 213 -7.62 -6.35 -22.23
CA ASP A 213 -9.05 -6.04 -22.17
C ASP A 213 -9.74 -7.12 -21.34
N GLY A 214 -10.36 -6.72 -20.22
CA GLY A 214 -10.93 -7.66 -19.27
C GLY A 214 -11.73 -7.03 -18.14
N ILE A 215 -12.36 -7.89 -17.35
CA ILE A 215 -13.18 -7.53 -16.20
C ILE A 215 -12.34 -7.53 -14.92
N VAL A 216 -12.44 -6.49 -14.11
CA VAL A 216 -11.75 -6.40 -12.82
C VAL A 216 -12.33 -7.41 -11.83
N GLU A 217 -11.50 -8.35 -11.40
CA GLU A 217 -11.89 -9.39 -10.43
C GLU A 217 -11.50 -9.06 -9.00
N GLU A 218 -10.38 -8.35 -8.81
CA GLU A 218 -9.84 -8.03 -7.49
C GLU A 218 -8.93 -6.81 -7.58
N VAL A 219 -9.10 -5.83 -6.70
CA VAL A 219 -8.12 -4.76 -6.47
C VAL A 219 -7.43 -5.05 -5.14
N GLY A 220 -6.25 -5.67 -5.22
CA GLY A 220 -5.43 -5.96 -4.04
C GLY A 220 -4.55 -4.78 -3.64
N ILE A 221 -3.81 -4.92 -2.54
CA ILE A 221 -2.96 -3.85 -1.99
C ILE A 221 -1.86 -3.41 -2.98
N ARG A 222 -1.21 -4.36 -3.67
CA ARG A 222 -0.09 -4.08 -4.60
C ARG A 222 -0.40 -4.32 -6.07
N SER A 223 -1.47 -5.04 -6.37
CA SER A 223 -1.80 -5.47 -7.72
C SER A 223 -3.28 -5.67 -7.90
N THR A 224 -3.76 -5.41 -9.10
CA THR A 224 -5.13 -5.64 -9.53
C THR A 224 -5.17 -6.84 -10.46
N ARG A 225 -6.15 -7.72 -10.27
CA ARG A 225 -6.39 -8.88 -11.13
C ARG A 225 -7.55 -8.57 -12.08
N ILE A 226 -7.33 -8.80 -13.37
CA ILE A 226 -8.37 -8.71 -14.39
C ILE A 226 -8.52 -10.07 -15.08
N ARG A 227 -9.76 -10.45 -15.41
CA ARG A 227 -10.04 -11.59 -16.28
C ARG A 227 -10.24 -11.11 -17.70
N THR A 228 -9.38 -11.53 -18.61
CA THR A 228 -9.50 -11.17 -20.03
C THR A 228 -10.78 -11.74 -20.63
N LEU A 229 -11.20 -11.22 -21.79
CA LEU A 229 -12.35 -11.77 -22.52
C LEU A 229 -12.12 -13.22 -22.99
N GLU A 230 -10.86 -13.67 -23.04
CA GLU A 230 -10.47 -15.07 -23.28
C GLU A 230 -10.56 -15.95 -22.01
N GLY A 231 -10.91 -15.38 -20.86
CA GLY A 231 -11.08 -16.08 -19.58
C GLY A 231 -9.82 -16.23 -18.73
N ARG A 232 -8.67 -15.66 -19.14
CA ARG A 232 -7.39 -15.76 -18.40
C ARG A 232 -7.28 -14.67 -17.34
N ILE A 233 -6.68 -14.99 -16.19
CA ILE A 233 -6.38 -13.98 -15.15
C ILE A 233 -5.04 -13.33 -15.44
N VAL A 234 -5.02 -12.00 -15.49
CA VAL A 234 -3.81 -11.18 -15.60
C VAL A 234 -3.67 -10.37 -14.32
N THR A 235 -2.51 -10.48 -13.66
CA THR A 235 -2.17 -9.71 -12.47
C THR A 235 -1.30 -8.53 -12.87
N ILE A 236 -1.79 -7.32 -12.65
CA ILE A 236 -1.14 -6.07 -13.06
C ILE A 236 -0.74 -5.29 -11.79
N PRO A 237 0.52 -4.83 -11.68
CA PRO A 237 0.92 -3.95 -10.59
C PRO A 237 0.04 -2.69 -10.54
N ASN A 238 -0.35 -2.26 -9.34
CA ASN A 238 -1.26 -1.12 -9.20
C ASN A 238 -0.66 0.17 -9.78
N CYS A 239 0.66 0.36 -9.72
CA CYS A 239 1.31 1.53 -10.29
C CYS A 239 1.11 1.65 -11.81
N THR A 240 0.86 0.55 -12.52
CA THR A 240 0.56 0.59 -13.96
C THR A 240 -0.72 1.36 -14.26
N PHE A 241 -1.73 1.31 -13.37
CA PHE A 241 -3.01 2.02 -13.55
C PHE A 241 -2.92 3.51 -13.25
N THR A 242 -1.94 3.93 -12.44
CA THR A 242 -1.69 5.35 -12.15
C THR A 242 -0.69 5.96 -13.13
N ASP A 243 0.22 5.14 -13.68
CA ASP A 243 1.25 5.58 -14.63
C ASP A 243 0.72 5.65 -16.09
N ASN A 244 -0.39 4.96 -16.41
CA ASN A 244 -0.95 4.87 -17.76
C ASN A 244 -2.43 5.26 -17.80
N SER A 245 -2.93 5.63 -18.98
CA SER A 245 -4.36 5.85 -19.19
C SER A 245 -5.12 4.51 -19.16
N VAL A 246 -6.24 4.49 -18.44
CA VAL A 246 -7.16 3.36 -18.37
C VAL A 246 -8.47 3.74 -19.03
N ILE A 247 -8.97 2.89 -19.93
CA ILE A 247 -10.30 3.06 -20.52
C ILE A 247 -11.29 2.21 -19.72
N ASN A 248 -12.26 2.85 -19.07
CA ASN A 248 -13.36 2.15 -18.41
C ASN A 248 -14.50 1.92 -19.42
N VAL A 249 -14.52 0.73 -20.02
CA VAL A 249 -15.50 0.34 -21.04
C VAL A 249 -16.91 0.28 -20.45
N THR A 250 -17.05 -0.20 -19.20
CA THR A 250 -18.35 -0.30 -18.52
C THR A 250 -18.97 1.06 -18.24
N SER A 251 -18.17 2.11 -18.05
CA SER A 251 -18.67 3.46 -17.77
C SER A 251 -19.33 4.15 -18.98
N GLN A 252 -19.29 3.53 -20.17
CA GLN A 252 -19.85 4.09 -21.39
C GLN A 252 -21.38 4.26 -21.30
N PRO A 253 -21.93 5.49 -21.49
CA PRO A 253 -23.36 5.74 -21.37
C PRO A 253 -24.20 5.18 -22.51
N ALA A 254 -23.61 4.98 -23.68
CA ALA A 254 -24.22 4.30 -24.82
C ALA A 254 -23.14 3.86 -25.82
N LEU A 255 -23.30 2.71 -26.46
CA LEU A 255 -22.34 2.15 -27.41
C LEU A 255 -22.49 2.84 -28.77
N LYS A 256 -21.49 3.63 -29.16
CA LYS A 256 -21.43 4.28 -30.49
C LYS A 256 -21.15 3.25 -31.58
N ILE A 257 -22.03 3.16 -32.56
CA ILE A 257 -21.83 2.39 -33.79
C ILE A 257 -21.66 3.34 -34.97
N LYS A 258 -20.73 2.99 -35.87
CA LYS A 258 -20.50 3.69 -37.13
C LYS A 258 -20.79 2.73 -38.29
N LEU A 259 -21.80 3.05 -39.08
CA LEU A 259 -22.19 2.32 -40.29
C LEU A 259 -21.97 3.23 -41.50
N ASN A 260 -21.20 2.75 -42.49
CA ASN A 260 -21.05 3.45 -43.77
C ASN A 260 -21.93 2.74 -44.78
N LEU A 261 -22.96 3.42 -45.28
CA LEU A 261 -23.88 2.90 -46.28
C LEU A 261 -23.47 3.47 -47.63
N GLY A 262 -23.09 2.61 -48.57
CA GLY A 262 -22.75 3.02 -49.93
C GLY A 262 -23.93 2.79 -50.86
N LEU A 263 -24.45 3.86 -51.46
CA LEU A 263 -25.45 3.81 -52.52
C LEU A 263 -24.79 3.94 -53.89
N THR A 264 -25.45 3.47 -54.94
CA THR A 264 -24.94 3.55 -56.31
C THR A 264 -24.95 5.00 -56.85
N TYR A 265 -24.12 5.28 -57.86
CA TYR A 265 -23.93 6.64 -58.41
C TYR A 265 -25.12 7.19 -59.21
N ASP A 266 -26.09 6.35 -59.54
CA ASP A 266 -27.39 6.71 -60.12
C ASP A 266 -28.39 7.19 -59.06
N THR A 267 -28.04 7.15 -57.76
CA THR A 267 -28.86 7.73 -56.69
C THR A 267 -28.89 9.26 -56.82
N ASP A 268 -30.07 9.83 -57.08
CA ASP A 268 -30.26 11.28 -57.19
C ASP A 268 -30.41 11.98 -55.82
N GLU A 269 -30.51 13.31 -55.84
CA GLU A 269 -30.65 14.13 -54.62
C GLU A 269 -31.91 13.78 -53.82
N ASN A 270 -33.03 13.50 -54.47
CA ASN A 270 -34.29 13.17 -53.80
C ASN A 270 -34.20 11.79 -53.14
N GLN A 271 -33.60 10.82 -53.84
CA GLN A 271 -33.34 9.49 -53.31
C GLN A 271 -32.36 9.54 -52.13
N MET A 272 -31.34 10.39 -52.21
CA MET A 272 -30.40 10.61 -51.10
C MET A 272 -31.12 11.19 -49.87
N GLN A 273 -31.98 12.19 -50.06
CA GLN A 273 -32.78 12.75 -48.96
C GLN A 273 -33.72 11.68 -48.38
N LYS A 274 -34.39 10.91 -49.24
CA LYS A 274 -35.26 9.79 -48.82
C LYS A 274 -34.51 8.74 -47.99
N ALA A 275 -33.26 8.43 -48.36
CA ALA A 275 -32.41 7.51 -47.60
C ALA A 275 -32.12 8.03 -46.18
N LEU A 276 -31.85 9.34 -46.04
CA LEU A 276 -31.62 9.98 -44.74
C LEU A 276 -32.90 10.01 -43.90
N ASP A 277 -34.05 10.28 -44.51
CA ASP A 277 -35.35 10.29 -43.82
C ASP A 277 -35.68 8.89 -43.26
N ILE A 278 -35.48 7.84 -44.07
CA ILE A 278 -35.67 6.44 -43.65
C ILE A 278 -34.76 6.09 -42.47
N ILE A 279 -33.50 6.54 -42.47
CA ILE A 279 -32.59 6.31 -41.34
C ILE A 279 -33.15 6.95 -40.06
N GLY A 280 -33.68 8.17 -40.16
CA GLY A 280 -34.31 8.86 -39.04
C GLY A 280 -35.53 8.11 -38.49
N GLU A 281 -36.40 7.61 -39.39
CA GLU A 281 -37.54 6.78 -39.03
C GLU A 281 -37.10 5.50 -38.29
N ILE A 282 -36.10 4.79 -38.82
CA ILE A 282 -35.56 3.56 -38.19
C ILE A 282 -35.08 3.84 -36.78
N VAL A 283 -34.34 4.93 -36.53
CA VAL A 283 -33.89 5.29 -35.18
C VAL A 283 -35.06 5.56 -34.27
N SER A 284 -36.03 6.38 -34.71
CA SER A 284 -37.21 6.73 -33.90
C SER A 284 -38.07 5.52 -33.50
N GLU A 285 -38.29 4.60 -34.44
CA GLU A 285 -39.08 3.38 -34.21
C GLU A 285 -38.35 2.35 -33.33
N ASN A 286 -37.02 2.43 -33.26
CA ASN A 286 -36.18 1.53 -32.45
C ASN A 286 -35.65 2.21 -31.16
N SER A 287 -36.34 3.24 -30.66
CA SER A 287 -35.99 3.96 -29.42
C SER A 287 -35.93 3.09 -28.15
N SER A 288 -36.40 1.84 -28.22
CA SER A 288 -36.22 0.83 -27.14
C SER A 288 -34.80 0.29 -27.04
N ILE A 289 -34.01 0.31 -28.12
CA ILE A 289 -32.66 -0.27 -28.18
C ILE A 289 -31.57 0.74 -28.55
N VAL A 290 -31.93 1.85 -29.20
CA VAL A 290 -31.01 2.93 -29.56
C VAL A 290 -31.46 4.25 -28.95
N GLU A 291 -30.50 5.14 -28.69
CA GLU A 291 -30.77 6.51 -28.29
C GLU A 291 -31.36 7.31 -29.45
N GLU A 292 -32.18 8.31 -29.13
CA GLU A 292 -32.78 9.20 -30.14
C GLU A 292 -31.74 10.08 -30.85
N ASN A 293 -30.61 10.37 -30.20
CA ASN A 293 -29.53 11.13 -30.81
C ASN A 293 -28.79 10.28 -31.83
N TYR A 294 -28.81 10.67 -33.10
CA TYR A 294 -28.07 10.02 -34.18
C TYR A 294 -27.50 11.07 -35.14
N PHE A 295 -26.53 10.64 -35.96
CA PHE A 295 -26.00 11.45 -37.05
C PHE A 295 -26.10 10.64 -38.33
N ALA A 296 -26.79 11.16 -39.33
CA ALA A 296 -26.81 10.60 -40.67
C ALA A 296 -26.54 11.71 -41.68
N GLY A 297 -25.66 11.46 -42.64
CA GLY A 297 -25.39 12.44 -43.69
C GLY A 297 -24.59 11.86 -44.84
N PHE A 298 -24.87 12.34 -46.04
CA PHE A 298 -24.03 12.10 -47.21
C PHE A 298 -22.67 12.77 -47.00
N ASN A 299 -21.62 11.97 -46.82
CA ASN A 299 -20.33 12.46 -46.33
C ASN A 299 -19.19 12.34 -47.34
N GLN A 300 -19.34 11.49 -48.36
CA GLN A 300 -18.25 11.22 -49.31
C GLN A 300 -18.74 10.65 -50.64
N PHE A 301 -18.16 11.14 -51.74
CA PHE A 301 -18.14 10.45 -53.03
C PHE A 301 -16.97 9.44 -53.01
N GLY A 302 -17.26 8.14 -53.01
CA GLY A 302 -16.28 7.05 -52.98
C GLY A 302 -16.01 6.45 -54.37
N ASP A 303 -15.02 5.57 -54.49
CA ASP A 303 -14.58 5.06 -55.80
C ASP A 303 -15.68 4.39 -56.64
N PHE A 304 -16.68 3.80 -55.98
CA PHE A 304 -17.81 3.10 -56.62
C PHE A 304 -19.16 3.37 -55.91
N SER A 305 -19.22 4.32 -54.97
CA SER A 305 -20.41 4.55 -54.14
C SER A 305 -20.57 5.99 -53.66
N LEU A 306 -21.81 6.42 -53.49
CA LEU A 306 -22.18 7.61 -52.71
C LEU A 306 -22.37 7.20 -51.26
N ASN A 307 -21.51 7.68 -50.36
CA ASN A 307 -21.48 7.22 -48.98
C ASN A 307 -22.32 8.09 -48.04
N ILE A 308 -23.21 7.43 -47.31
CA ILE A 308 -23.88 7.96 -46.13
C ILE A 308 -23.14 7.46 -44.89
N LEU A 309 -22.68 8.40 -44.07
CA LEU A 309 -22.18 8.11 -42.74
C LEU A 309 -23.37 8.10 -41.77
N PHE A 310 -23.67 6.92 -41.22
CA PHE A 310 -24.70 6.74 -40.20
C PHE A 310 -24.05 6.35 -38.87
N ILE A 311 -24.22 7.20 -37.86
CA ILE A 311 -23.77 7.00 -36.48
C ILE A 311 -24.99 6.97 -35.57
N TYR A 312 -25.13 5.91 -34.81
CA TYR A 312 -26.17 5.76 -33.78
C TYR A 312 -25.56 5.19 -32.50
N TYR A 313 -26.30 5.28 -31.40
CA TYR A 313 -25.83 4.87 -30.08
C TYR A 313 -26.78 3.81 -29.52
N ILE A 314 -26.26 2.63 -29.20
CA ILE A 314 -27.02 1.53 -28.57
C ILE A 314 -27.07 1.76 -27.07
N LYS A 315 -28.24 1.59 -26.47
CA LYS A 315 -28.43 1.78 -25.02
C LYS A 315 -27.66 0.72 -24.21
N PRO A 316 -27.17 1.03 -23.00
CA PRO A 316 -26.36 0.11 -22.20
C PRO A 316 -27.04 -1.21 -21.81
N ASP A 317 -28.37 -1.19 -21.71
CA ASP A 317 -29.21 -2.34 -21.37
C ASP A 317 -29.51 -3.25 -22.57
N ALA A 318 -29.32 -2.75 -23.79
CA ALA A 318 -29.53 -3.50 -25.01
C ALA A 318 -28.30 -4.34 -25.39
N HIS A 319 -28.54 -5.55 -25.90
CA HIS A 319 -27.45 -6.41 -26.36
C HIS A 319 -26.85 -5.87 -27.66
N TRP A 320 -25.57 -5.48 -27.60
CA TRP A 320 -24.90 -4.74 -28.68
C TRP A 320 -25.01 -5.39 -30.07
N LEU A 321 -24.88 -6.72 -30.18
CA LEU A 321 -24.88 -7.42 -31.47
C LEU A 321 -26.29 -7.56 -32.03
N ASP A 322 -27.27 -7.80 -31.17
CA ASP A 322 -28.67 -7.95 -31.59
C ASP A 322 -29.21 -6.60 -32.05
N SER A 323 -28.91 -5.53 -31.31
CA SER A 323 -29.28 -4.16 -31.69
C SER A 323 -28.67 -3.76 -33.04
N GLN A 324 -27.39 -4.05 -33.29
CA GLN A 324 -26.77 -3.83 -34.60
C GLN A 324 -27.47 -4.61 -35.72
N THR A 325 -27.85 -5.85 -35.43
CA THR A 325 -28.53 -6.73 -36.40
C THR A 325 -29.92 -6.19 -36.74
N VAL A 326 -30.69 -5.73 -35.75
CA VAL A 326 -32.02 -5.14 -35.95
C VAL A 326 -31.93 -3.91 -36.84
N ILE A 327 -31.08 -2.94 -36.48
CA ILE A 327 -30.92 -1.71 -37.25
C ILE A 327 -30.45 -1.99 -38.69
N SER A 328 -29.45 -2.88 -38.86
CA SER A 328 -28.93 -3.22 -40.19
C SER A 328 -29.97 -3.90 -41.08
N LYS A 329 -30.83 -4.76 -40.50
CA LYS A 329 -31.93 -5.41 -41.23
C LYS A 329 -33.02 -4.43 -41.64
N GLU A 330 -33.37 -3.48 -40.76
CA GLU A 330 -34.35 -2.44 -41.09
C GLU A 330 -33.85 -1.52 -42.21
N VAL A 331 -32.57 -1.13 -42.17
CA VAL A 331 -31.94 -0.38 -43.26
C VAL A 331 -32.03 -1.16 -44.57
N LEU A 332 -31.58 -2.41 -44.60
CA LEU A 332 -31.62 -3.25 -45.79
C LEU A 332 -33.05 -3.39 -46.34
N LYS A 333 -34.03 -3.65 -45.47
CA LYS A 333 -35.42 -3.85 -45.85
C LYS A 333 -36.04 -2.60 -46.46
N ARG A 334 -35.89 -1.43 -45.82
CA ARG A 334 -36.53 -0.19 -46.27
C ARG A 334 -35.84 0.41 -47.48
N PHE A 335 -34.51 0.32 -47.56
CA PHE A 335 -33.75 0.81 -48.71
C PHE A 335 -34.15 0.02 -49.97
N ASN A 336 -34.22 -1.31 -49.88
CA ASN A 336 -34.67 -2.14 -51.00
C ASN A 336 -36.12 -1.86 -51.42
N ALA A 337 -37.02 -1.57 -50.48
CA ALA A 337 -38.43 -1.26 -50.78
C ALA A 337 -38.59 0.05 -51.59
N GLU A 338 -37.66 1.00 -51.42
CA GLU A 338 -37.66 2.31 -52.07
C GLU A 338 -36.69 2.37 -53.28
N ASN A 339 -36.16 1.22 -53.70
CA ASN A 339 -35.16 1.09 -54.78
C ASN A 339 -33.88 1.91 -54.55
N LEU A 340 -33.45 2.03 -53.29
CA LEU A 340 -32.14 2.58 -52.92
C LEU A 340 -31.10 1.44 -53.00
N GLU A 341 -30.41 1.35 -54.13
CA GLU A 341 -29.48 0.25 -54.40
C GLU A 341 -28.16 0.41 -53.66
N PHE A 342 -27.74 -0.65 -52.97
CA PHE A 342 -26.42 -0.69 -52.34
C PHE A 342 -25.33 -0.90 -53.39
N ALA A 343 -24.34 -0.03 -53.36
CA ALA A 343 -23.19 -0.12 -54.24
C ALA A 343 -22.34 -1.35 -53.92
N PHE A 344 -21.84 -1.97 -54.98
CA PHE A 344 -20.80 -2.99 -54.94
C PHE A 344 -19.60 -2.49 -55.77
N PRO A 345 -18.38 -3.00 -55.52
CA PRO A 345 -17.23 -2.64 -56.33
C PRO A 345 -17.49 -2.88 -57.83
N THR A 346 -17.57 -1.82 -58.62
CA THR A 346 -17.81 -1.87 -60.07
C THR A 346 -16.60 -1.33 -60.83
N GLN A 347 -16.41 -1.84 -62.05
CA GLN A 347 -15.40 -1.35 -62.97
C GLN A 347 -15.98 -1.24 -64.38
N THR A 348 -15.64 -0.16 -65.07
CA THR A 348 -15.95 -0.02 -66.51
C THR A 348 -14.77 -0.56 -67.32
N ILE A 349 -14.99 -1.62 -68.09
CA ILE A 349 -13.96 -2.23 -68.94
C ILE A 349 -14.08 -1.67 -70.36
N PHE A 350 -13.11 -0.85 -70.77
CA PHE A 350 -12.98 -0.40 -72.15
C PHE A 350 -12.26 -1.45 -73.00
N LYS A 351 -13.00 -2.16 -73.87
CA LYS A 351 -12.40 -3.04 -74.88
C LYS A 351 -11.96 -2.21 -76.08
N LYS A 352 -10.65 -2.03 -76.26
CA LYS A 352 -10.09 -1.41 -77.47
C LYS A 352 -9.93 -2.49 -78.54
N GLU A 353 -10.71 -2.42 -79.62
CA GLU A 353 -10.45 -3.25 -80.80
C GLU A 353 -9.15 -2.79 -81.46
N ILE A 354 -8.14 -3.66 -81.42
CA ILE A 354 -6.88 -3.45 -82.12
C ILE A 354 -7.13 -3.90 -83.57
N LYS A 355 -7.14 -2.95 -84.50
CA LYS A 355 -7.20 -3.21 -85.95
C LYS A 355 -5.87 -3.71 -86.48
#